data_AF-A0A976KXR2-F1
#
_entry.id   AF-A0A976KXR2-F1
#
_cell.length_a   1.000
_cell.length_b   1.000
_cell.length_c   1.000
_cell.angle_alpha   90.00
_cell.angle_beta   90.00
_cell.angle_gamma   90.00
#
_symmetry.space_group_name_H-M   'P 1'
#
loop_
_entity.id
_entity.type
_entity.pdbx_description
1 polymer ?
#
loop_
_entity_poly.entity_id
_entity_poly.type
_entity_poly.pdbx_seq_one_letter_code
_entity_poly.pdbx_strand_id
1 'polypeptide(L)'
;MLEARPLAPVVSASAACFLSACIGAGLPGATPASAYQHRDPIDLSRLRTTREQAERRPSDARAQFVAGMAHVRAALRGYVQARDPAEFYLERAFRLDADAFPSARVLGRFTNMRSSVFDTSKVPLQVELYRSMASTDGRHPQDLMMPAFHVHGFLAADLALHDLAQGRAVSAWRRVRRLERELEARTQAYPDEIDTFSMAGTFASTFAAALPLGKRKRARQAAEYFEVQQSHWDELSPPARNTGWAPNTRVVFALTQAELWLASGEVTQARRAYDRVLTVAAPSTRIRAQLRRVARHRQTHLQRYAGKTQLLPPWPHGTISCVACHAEETTLPTDTLYVEAELDP
;
A
#
# COMPACT_ATOMS: atom_id res chain seq x y z
N MET A 1 13.36 -4.90 69.23
CA MET A 1 13.11 -3.72 68.38
C MET A 1 14.28 -3.59 67.43
N LEU A 2 14.10 -4.03 66.18
CA LEU A 2 15.13 -4.04 65.15
C LEU A 2 14.71 -3.06 64.07
N GLU A 3 15.51 -2.01 63.90
CA GLU A 3 15.31 -0.92 62.95
C GLU A 3 15.57 -1.39 61.52
N ALA A 4 14.62 -1.10 60.63
CA ALA A 4 14.71 -1.40 59.21
C ALA A 4 15.59 -0.34 58.50
N ARG A 5 16.62 -0.79 57.79
CA ARG A 5 17.39 0.02 56.83
C ARG A 5 16.63 0.15 55.50
N PRO A 6 16.64 1.32 54.83
CA PRO A 6 16.15 1.42 53.46
C PRO A 6 17.22 0.96 52.46
N LEU A 7 16.84 0.05 51.56
CA LEU A 7 17.61 -0.28 50.36
C LEU A 7 17.24 0.71 49.24
N ALA A 8 18.26 1.36 48.68
CA ALA A 8 18.14 2.22 47.51
C ALA A 8 17.75 1.42 46.26
N PRO A 9 16.97 2.01 45.32
CA PRO A 9 16.75 1.39 44.02
C PRO A 9 17.96 1.62 43.12
N VAL A 10 18.63 0.52 42.74
CA VAL A 10 19.55 0.47 41.60
C VAL A 10 18.71 0.65 40.33
N VAL A 11 18.73 1.86 39.77
CA VAL A 11 18.18 2.17 38.46
C VAL A 11 19.12 1.56 37.41
N SER A 12 18.76 0.39 36.88
CA SER A 12 19.41 -0.16 35.68
C SER A 12 18.73 0.41 34.43
N ALA A 13 19.22 1.56 33.99
CA ALA A 13 18.93 2.13 32.68
C ALA A 13 19.76 1.40 31.62
N SER A 14 19.25 0.30 31.05
CA SER A 14 19.92 -0.37 29.92
C SER A 14 19.00 -1.14 28.94
N ALA A 15 17.68 -1.11 29.10
CA ALA A 15 16.76 -1.83 28.19
C ALA A 15 16.06 -0.94 27.13
N ALA A 16 16.21 0.40 27.19
CA ALA A 16 15.46 1.32 26.33
C ALA A 16 16.12 1.64 24.98
N CYS A 17 17.43 1.39 24.80
CA CYS A 17 18.15 1.78 23.58
C CYS A 17 18.10 0.75 22.42
N PHE A 18 17.74 -0.51 22.66
CA PHE A 18 17.76 -1.53 21.60
C PHE A 18 16.47 -1.60 20.76
N LEU A 19 15.34 -1.10 21.26
CA LEU A 19 14.07 -1.15 20.52
C LEU A 19 13.89 0.00 19.53
N SER A 20 14.58 1.13 19.73
CA SER A 20 14.50 2.28 18.81
C SER A 20 15.34 2.10 17.55
N ALA A 21 16.38 1.26 17.59
CA ALA A 21 17.29 1.04 16.47
C ALA A 21 16.79 0.01 15.43
N CYS A 22 15.88 -0.90 15.81
CA CYS A 22 15.43 -1.98 14.93
C CYS A 22 14.27 -1.60 13.97
N ILE A 23 13.70 -0.40 14.13
CA ILE A 23 12.68 0.15 13.23
C ILE A 23 13.27 1.27 12.35
N GLY A 24 14.48 1.75 12.68
CA GLY A 24 15.14 2.90 12.03
C GLY A 24 15.92 2.60 10.74
N ALA A 25 15.96 1.36 10.26
CA ALA A 25 16.56 1.05 8.97
C ALA A 25 15.62 1.45 7.81
N GLY A 26 15.58 2.76 7.54
CA GLY A 26 15.30 3.40 6.26
C GLY A 26 14.26 2.74 5.37
N LEU A 27 12.99 2.80 5.76
CA LEU A 27 11.94 2.70 4.76
C LEU A 27 12.11 3.87 3.77
N PRO A 28 12.04 3.62 2.45
CA PRO A 28 12.21 4.69 1.48
C PRO A 28 11.19 5.79 1.79
N GLY A 29 11.70 7.01 2.01
CA GLY A 29 10.87 8.18 2.23
C GLY A 29 9.96 8.45 1.03
N ALA A 30 8.93 9.26 1.24
CA ALA A 30 8.03 9.64 0.15
C ALA A 30 8.81 10.28 -1.00
N THR A 31 8.62 9.76 -2.20
CA THR A 31 9.25 10.31 -3.41
C THR A 31 8.76 11.74 -3.64
N PRO A 32 9.66 12.72 -3.82
CA PRO A 32 9.26 14.11 -4.00
C PRO A 32 8.48 14.29 -5.30
N ALA A 33 7.58 15.28 -5.32
CA ALA A 33 6.72 15.54 -6.47
C ALA A 33 7.50 15.91 -7.75
N SER A 34 8.67 16.52 -7.61
CA SER A 34 9.57 16.86 -8.72
C SER A 34 10.14 15.65 -9.47
N ALA A 35 10.09 14.45 -8.87
CA ALA A 35 10.60 13.23 -9.49
C ALA A 35 9.66 12.66 -10.55
N TYR A 36 8.42 13.15 -10.64
CA TYR A 36 7.44 12.71 -11.63
C TYR A 36 7.46 13.65 -12.85
N GLN A 37 7.56 13.08 -14.06
CA GLN A 37 7.47 13.85 -15.30
C GLN A 37 6.17 13.52 -16.04
N HIS A 38 5.34 14.53 -16.26
CA HIS A 38 4.05 14.42 -16.95
C HIS A 38 4.19 14.75 -18.44
N ARG A 39 3.56 13.95 -19.28
CA ARG A 39 3.36 14.27 -20.71
C ARG A 39 1.90 14.57 -21.06
N ASP A 40 0.95 14.00 -20.30
CA ASP A 40 -0.45 14.39 -20.43
C ASP A 40 -0.70 15.76 -19.80
N PRO A 41 -1.48 16.64 -20.45
CA PRO A 41 -1.96 17.85 -19.82
C PRO A 41 -2.96 17.47 -18.72
N ILE A 42 -2.51 17.56 -17.47
CA ILE A 42 -3.42 17.59 -16.33
C ILE A 42 -4.26 18.86 -16.49
N ASP A 43 -5.59 18.73 -16.45
CA ASP A 43 -6.51 19.86 -16.57
C ASP A 43 -6.47 20.72 -15.29
N LEU A 44 -5.43 21.56 -15.19
CA LEU A 44 -5.22 22.46 -14.07
C LEU A 44 -6.34 23.50 -13.94
N SER A 45 -6.97 23.87 -15.06
CA SER A 45 -8.13 24.76 -15.08
C SER A 45 -9.30 24.12 -14.35
N ARG A 46 -9.61 22.84 -14.63
CA ARG A 46 -10.66 22.11 -13.90
C ARG A 46 -10.35 21.95 -12.43
N LEU A 47 -9.10 21.66 -12.05
CA LEU A 47 -8.71 21.60 -10.64
C LEU A 47 -8.96 22.94 -9.94
N ARG A 48 -8.54 24.05 -10.55
CA ARG A 48 -8.79 25.40 -10.03
C ARG A 48 -10.30 25.68 -9.92
N THR A 49 -11.08 25.41 -10.96
CA THR A 49 -12.53 25.67 -10.97
C THR A 49 -13.25 24.88 -9.89
N THR A 50 -12.96 23.58 -9.74
CA THR A 50 -13.61 22.74 -8.72
C THR A 50 -13.21 23.16 -7.31
N ARG A 51 -11.96 23.57 -7.11
CA ARG A 51 -11.48 24.16 -5.86
C ARG A 51 -12.24 25.44 -5.51
N GLU A 52 -12.27 26.43 -6.42
CA GLU A 52 -12.97 27.70 -6.20
C GLU A 52 -14.46 27.49 -5.88
N GLN A 53 -15.10 26.52 -6.54
CA GLN A 53 -16.49 26.15 -6.26
C GLN A 53 -16.70 25.57 -4.86
N ALA A 54 -15.75 24.78 -4.36
CA ALA A 54 -15.77 24.23 -3.00
C ALA A 54 -15.45 25.30 -1.95
N GLU A 55 -14.56 26.24 -2.25
CA GLU A 55 -14.20 27.36 -1.38
C GLU A 55 -15.36 28.35 -1.22
N ARG A 56 -16.12 28.63 -2.29
CA ARG A 56 -17.34 29.46 -2.23
C ARG A 56 -18.50 28.79 -1.50
N ARG A 57 -18.47 27.47 -1.33
CA ARG A 57 -19.53 26.67 -0.69
C ARG A 57 -18.93 25.72 0.36
N PRO A 58 -18.36 26.26 1.46
CA PRO A 58 -17.58 25.47 2.41
C PRO A 58 -18.39 24.44 3.20
N SER A 59 -19.72 24.57 3.24
CA SER A 59 -20.67 23.66 3.89
C SER A 59 -21.37 22.70 2.92
N ASP A 60 -21.10 22.81 1.60
CA ASP A 60 -21.70 21.93 0.59
C ASP A 60 -20.83 20.67 0.43
N ALA A 61 -21.26 19.56 1.06
CA ALA A 61 -20.57 18.27 1.02
C ALA A 61 -20.31 17.78 -0.41
N ARG A 62 -21.24 18.05 -1.35
CA ARG A 62 -21.08 17.68 -2.76
C ARG A 62 -19.98 18.47 -3.42
N ALA A 63 -19.91 19.78 -3.18
CA ALA A 63 -18.86 20.63 -3.71
C ALA A 63 -17.48 20.17 -3.20
N GLN A 64 -17.37 19.85 -1.90
CA GLN A 64 -16.14 19.29 -1.32
C GLN A 64 -15.78 17.95 -1.98
N PHE A 65 -16.74 17.02 -2.10
CA PHE A 65 -16.50 15.71 -2.72
C PHE A 65 -16.05 15.82 -4.18
N VAL A 66 -16.68 16.69 -4.98
CA VAL A 66 -16.32 16.91 -6.39
C VAL A 66 -14.89 17.45 -6.52
N ALA A 67 -14.50 18.42 -5.70
CA ALA A 67 -13.13 18.93 -5.67
C ALA A 67 -12.14 17.82 -5.25
N GLY A 68 -12.44 17.09 -4.18
CA GLY A 68 -11.64 15.96 -3.71
C GLY A 68 -11.41 14.91 -4.79
N MET A 69 -12.48 14.47 -5.48
CA MET A 69 -12.39 13.51 -6.58
C MET A 69 -11.61 14.03 -7.80
N ALA A 70 -11.68 15.33 -8.11
CA ALA A 70 -10.89 15.93 -9.17
C ALA A 70 -9.40 15.86 -8.84
N HIS A 71 -9.02 16.18 -7.60
CA HIS A 71 -7.65 16.09 -7.11
C HIS A 71 -7.15 14.64 -6.99
N VAL A 72 -7.98 13.68 -6.56
CA VAL A 72 -7.63 12.24 -6.57
C VAL A 72 -7.24 11.80 -7.98
N ARG A 73 -8.08 12.12 -8.98
CA ARG A 73 -7.80 11.75 -10.38
C ARG A 73 -6.50 12.36 -10.88
N ALA A 74 -6.22 13.62 -10.55
CA ALA A 74 -4.97 14.26 -10.93
C ALA A 74 -3.76 13.59 -10.26
N ALA A 75 -3.84 13.32 -8.96
CA ALA A 75 -2.79 12.64 -8.20
C ALA A 75 -2.49 11.23 -8.77
N LEU A 76 -3.53 10.44 -9.04
CA LEU A 76 -3.39 9.10 -9.63
C LEU A 76 -2.87 9.12 -11.07
N ARG A 77 -3.08 10.21 -11.81
CA ARG A 77 -2.47 10.44 -13.12
C ARG A 77 -1.02 10.92 -13.06
N GLY A 78 -0.49 11.14 -11.85
CA GLY A 78 0.90 11.51 -11.59
C GLY A 78 1.08 12.90 -10.98
N TYR A 79 0.08 13.79 -10.98
CA TYR A 79 0.21 15.12 -10.38
C TYR A 79 0.12 15.05 -8.85
N VAL A 80 1.14 14.47 -8.22
CA VAL A 80 1.13 14.07 -6.81
C VAL A 80 0.98 15.26 -5.85
N GLN A 81 1.24 16.49 -6.29
CA GLN A 81 0.93 17.72 -5.55
C GLN A 81 -0.58 17.84 -5.24
N ALA A 82 -1.44 17.19 -6.01
CA ALA A 82 -2.88 17.15 -5.74
C ALA A 82 -3.27 16.18 -4.59
N ARG A 83 -2.34 15.41 -4.02
CA ARG A 83 -2.64 14.49 -2.91
C ARG A 83 -3.21 15.22 -1.69
N ASP A 84 -2.51 16.23 -1.18
CA ASP A 84 -2.93 16.90 0.05
C ASP A 84 -4.27 17.66 -0.15
N PRO A 85 -4.50 18.39 -1.27
CA PRO A 85 -5.82 18.90 -1.59
C PRO A 85 -6.91 17.84 -1.70
N ALA A 86 -6.62 16.68 -2.31
CA ALA A 86 -7.59 15.57 -2.40
C ALA A 86 -8.02 15.09 -1.01
N GLU A 87 -7.06 14.85 -0.13
CA GLU A 87 -7.31 14.45 1.26
C GLU A 87 -8.11 15.50 2.00
N PHE A 88 -7.73 16.78 1.90
CA PHE A 88 -8.43 17.89 2.55
C PHE A 88 -9.91 17.96 2.14
N TYR A 89 -10.19 17.96 0.84
CA TYR A 89 -11.56 18.10 0.34
C TYR A 89 -12.41 16.87 0.62
N LEU A 90 -11.86 15.66 0.51
CA LEU A 90 -12.57 14.43 0.85
C LEU A 90 -12.82 14.31 2.36
N GLU A 91 -11.88 14.74 3.20
CA GLU A 91 -12.05 14.78 4.65
C GLU A 91 -13.18 15.74 5.01
N ARG A 92 -13.19 16.95 4.44
CA ARG A 92 -14.30 17.89 4.63
C ARG A 92 -15.65 17.33 4.16
N ALA A 93 -15.69 16.67 3.01
CA ALA A 93 -16.91 16.02 2.54
C ALA A 93 -17.43 14.98 3.55
N PHE A 94 -16.53 14.13 4.07
CA PHE A 94 -16.85 13.14 5.10
C PHE A 94 -17.35 13.78 6.40
N ARG A 95 -16.74 14.90 6.85
CA ARG A 95 -17.16 15.61 8.06
C ARG A 95 -18.52 16.29 7.94
N LEU A 96 -18.87 16.76 6.73
CA LEU A 96 -20.14 17.44 6.48
C LEU A 96 -21.30 16.45 6.33
N ASP A 97 -21.08 15.37 5.57
CA ASP A 97 -22.07 14.34 5.31
C ASP A 97 -21.37 13.02 4.96
N ALA A 98 -21.27 12.13 5.94
CA ALA A 98 -20.59 10.84 5.80
C ALA A 98 -21.36 9.86 4.91
N ASP A 99 -22.68 10.02 4.77
CA ASP A 99 -23.57 9.04 4.14
C ASP A 99 -23.95 9.43 2.70
N ALA A 100 -23.99 10.73 2.37
CA ALA A 100 -24.39 11.18 1.03
C ALA A 100 -23.42 10.80 -0.09
N PHE A 101 -22.14 10.57 0.24
CA PHE A 101 -21.11 10.23 -0.73
C PHE A 101 -20.23 9.10 -0.20
N PRO A 102 -19.60 8.30 -1.08
CA PRO A 102 -18.63 7.29 -0.64
C PRO A 102 -17.29 7.92 -0.19
N SER A 103 -17.32 9.08 0.48
CA SER A 103 -16.16 9.85 0.94
C SER A 103 -15.28 9.02 1.85
N ALA A 104 -15.86 8.29 2.81
CA ALA A 104 -15.12 7.37 3.70
C ALA A 104 -14.35 6.30 2.92
N ARG A 105 -15.03 5.66 1.94
CA ARG A 105 -14.44 4.61 1.12
C ARG A 105 -13.31 5.13 0.23
N VAL A 106 -13.56 6.24 -0.46
CA VAL A 106 -12.55 6.84 -1.35
C VAL A 106 -11.36 7.34 -0.55
N LEU A 107 -11.60 8.10 0.52
CA LEU A 107 -10.54 8.70 1.32
C LEU A 107 -9.71 7.63 2.02
N GLY A 108 -10.35 6.62 2.64
CA GLY A 108 -9.64 5.53 3.31
C GLY A 108 -8.68 4.82 2.34
N ARG A 109 -9.19 4.44 1.15
CA ARG A 109 -8.37 3.84 0.09
C ARG A 109 -7.27 4.77 -0.41
N PHE A 110 -7.54 6.06 -0.58
CA PHE A 110 -6.55 7.02 -1.06
C PHE A 110 -5.43 7.24 -0.05
N THR A 111 -5.76 7.30 1.25
CA THR A 111 -4.77 7.45 2.33
C THR A 111 -3.85 6.22 2.48
N ASN A 112 -4.21 5.05 1.95
CA ASN A 112 -3.31 3.87 1.95
C ASN A 112 -2.01 4.13 1.18
N MET A 113 -1.99 5.12 0.27
CA MET A 113 -0.77 5.63 -0.36
C MET A 113 0.28 6.09 0.65
N ARG A 114 -0.15 6.69 1.77
CA ARG A 114 0.73 7.08 2.89
C ARG A 114 1.17 5.87 3.71
N SER A 115 0.23 5.02 4.09
CA SER A 115 0.51 3.84 4.93
C SER A 115 1.50 2.88 4.28
N SER A 116 1.47 2.76 2.94
CA SER A 116 2.41 1.92 2.18
C SER A 116 3.87 2.41 2.17
N VAL A 117 4.13 3.66 2.59
CA VAL A 117 5.47 4.18 2.88
C VAL A 117 5.66 4.52 4.36
N PHE A 118 4.79 3.99 5.22
CA PHE A 118 4.80 4.21 6.68
C PHE A 118 4.70 5.68 7.08
N ASP A 119 4.08 6.51 6.25
CA ASP A 119 3.64 7.82 6.67
C ASP A 119 2.39 7.66 7.57
N THR A 120 2.61 7.86 8.87
CA THR A 120 1.59 7.64 9.90
C THR A 120 0.73 8.88 10.18
N SER A 121 0.97 10.00 9.48
CA SER A 121 0.32 11.28 9.76
C SER A 121 -1.22 11.27 9.64
N LYS A 122 -1.76 10.36 8.82
CA LYS A 122 -3.22 10.21 8.59
C LYS A 122 -3.82 8.94 9.19
N VAL A 123 -3.06 8.17 9.97
CA VAL A 123 -3.54 6.90 10.55
C VAL A 123 -4.74 7.08 11.48
N PRO A 124 -4.82 8.11 12.36
CA PRO A 124 -6.02 8.33 13.16
C PRO A 124 -7.29 8.52 12.31
N LEU A 125 -7.17 9.27 11.21
CA LEU A 125 -8.26 9.47 10.26
C LEU A 125 -8.62 8.16 9.54
N GLN A 126 -7.64 7.38 9.10
CA GLN A 126 -7.90 6.07 8.48
C GLN A 126 -8.69 5.13 9.39
N VAL A 127 -8.29 5.02 10.67
CA VAL A 127 -9.01 4.21 11.66
C VAL A 127 -10.46 4.68 11.78
N GLU A 128 -10.69 5.99 11.79
CA GLU A 128 -12.05 6.54 11.83
C GLU A 128 -12.87 6.18 10.58
N LEU A 129 -12.30 6.36 9.39
CA LEU A 129 -12.97 6.06 8.12
C LEU A 129 -13.31 4.57 7.98
N TYR A 130 -12.41 3.67 8.37
CA TYR A 130 -12.70 2.23 8.30
C TYR A 130 -13.63 1.76 9.41
N ARG A 131 -13.63 2.40 10.58
CA ARG A 131 -14.65 2.15 11.61
C ARG A 131 -16.04 2.55 11.16
N SER A 132 -16.20 3.69 10.48
CA SER A 132 -17.53 4.10 9.99
C SER A 132 -18.09 3.17 8.91
N MET A 133 -17.22 2.42 8.21
CA MET A 133 -17.61 1.41 7.22
C MET A 133 -17.72 -0.01 7.78
N ALA A 134 -17.21 -0.27 8.99
CA ALA A 134 -17.15 -1.61 9.56
C ALA A 134 -18.53 -2.09 10.01
N SER A 135 -18.79 -3.39 9.86
CA SER A 135 -20.01 -4.00 10.38
C SER A 135 -20.06 -3.89 11.92
N THR A 136 -21.21 -3.51 12.47
CA THR A 136 -21.46 -3.44 13.92
C THR A 136 -22.18 -4.69 14.45
N ASP A 137 -22.50 -5.66 13.58
CA ASP A 137 -23.30 -6.84 13.93
C ASP A 137 -22.56 -7.90 14.76
N GLY A 138 -21.31 -7.64 15.16
CA GLY A 138 -20.54 -8.49 16.08
C GLY A 138 -20.15 -9.86 15.52
N ARG A 139 -20.42 -10.14 14.24
CA ARG A 139 -20.06 -11.41 13.60
C ARG A 139 -18.55 -11.65 13.64
N HIS A 140 -18.18 -12.93 13.70
CA HIS A 140 -16.79 -13.31 13.57
C HIS A 140 -16.27 -12.91 12.18
N PRO A 141 -15.01 -12.43 12.01
CA PRO A 141 -14.51 -11.96 10.72
C PRO A 141 -14.66 -12.97 9.58
N GLN A 142 -14.59 -14.26 9.89
CA GLN A 142 -14.72 -15.33 8.90
C GLN A 142 -16.16 -15.47 8.35
N ASP A 143 -17.17 -14.99 9.07
CA ASP A 143 -18.58 -15.08 8.68
C ASP A 143 -19.05 -13.80 7.93
N LEU A 144 -18.14 -12.85 7.74
CA LEU A 144 -18.42 -11.64 6.98
C LEU A 144 -18.47 -11.95 5.48
N MET A 145 -19.31 -11.22 4.76
CA MET A 145 -19.23 -11.17 3.30
C MET A 145 -17.91 -10.48 2.89
N MET A 146 -17.35 -10.88 1.74
CA MET A 146 -16.04 -10.40 1.26
C MET A 146 -15.84 -8.87 1.38
N PRO A 147 -16.78 -7.99 0.96
CA PRO A 147 -16.57 -6.54 1.11
C PRO A 147 -16.41 -6.08 2.57
N ALA A 148 -17.17 -6.67 3.50
CA ALA A 148 -17.09 -6.35 4.92
C ALA A 148 -15.81 -6.93 5.55
N PHE A 149 -15.38 -8.13 5.13
CA PHE A 149 -14.09 -8.69 5.51
C PHE A 149 -12.93 -7.80 5.06
N HIS A 150 -12.99 -7.23 3.85
CA HIS A 150 -11.97 -6.30 3.37
C HIS A 150 -11.86 -5.06 4.25
N VAL A 151 -12.99 -4.44 4.62
CA VAL A 151 -13.03 -3.29 5.54
C VAL A 151 -12.43 -3.67 6.90
N HIS A 152 -12.79 -4.84 7.44
CA HIS A 152 -12.19 -5.37 8.67
C HIS A 152 -10.67 -5.50 8.57
N GLY A 153 -10.16 -6.05 7.45
CA GLY A 153 -8.73 -6.20 7.20
C GLY A 153 -7.98 -4.86 7.20
N PHE A 154 -8.52 -3.83 6.52
CA PHE A 154 -7.93 -2.49 6.55
C PHE A 154 -7.95 -1.89 7.95
N LEU A 155 -9.07 -1.96 8.66
CA LEU A 155 -9.16 -1.48 10.03
C LEU A 155 -8.13 -2.16 10.95
N ALA A 156 -7.96 -3.48 10.82
CA ALA A 156 -6.99 -4.23 11.61
C ALA A 156 -5.54 -3.80 11.30
N ALA A 157 -5.22 -3.57 10.03
CA ALA A 157 -3.91 -3.06 9.61
C ALA A 157 -3.65 -1.64 10.14
N ASP A 158 -4.63 -0.75 10.05
CA ASP A 158 -4.50 0.64 10.52
C ASP A 158 -4.40 0.73 12.04
N LEU A 159 -5.09 -0.14 12.78
CA LEU A 159 -4.91 -0.24 14.23
C LEU A 159 -3.51 -0.74 14.60
N ALA A 160 -2.92 -1.63 13.81
CA ALA A 160 -1.53 -2.06 14.01
C ALA A 160 -0.55 -0.90 13.72
N LEU A 161 -0.77 -0.16 12.63
CA LEU A 161 0.05 1.00 12.29
C LEU A 161 -0.10 2.13 13.33
N HIS A 162 -1.30 2.31 13.88
CA HIS A 162 -1.57 3.24 14.96
C HIS A 162 -0.81 2.87 16.23
N ASP A 163 -0.83 1.59 16.64
CA ASP A 163 -0.03 1.10 17.76
C ASP A 163 1.47 1.33 17.53
N LEU A 164 1.95 1.09 16.31
CA LEU A 164 3.35 1.34 15.96
C LEU A 164 3.72 2.83 16.06
N ALA A 165 2.89 3.72 15.52
CA ALA A 165 3.08 5.17 15.57
C ALA A 165 3.13 5.71 17.01
N GLN A 166 2.51 4.99 17.96
CA GLN A 166 2.48 5.34 19.38
C GLN A 166 3.56 4.61 20.21
N GLY A 167 4.55 3.99 19.56
CA GLY A 167 5.62 3.25 20.23
C GLY A 167 5.20 1.91 20.85
N ARG A 168 3.96 1.44 20.62
CA ARG A 168 3.44 0.17 21.13
C ARG A 168 3.76 -1.01 20.20
N ALA A 169 5.05 -1.18 19.88
CA ALA A 169 5.51 -2.17 18.91
C ALA A 169 4.96 -3.58 19.16
N VAL A 170 5.03 -4.09 20.40
CA VAL A 170 4.53 -5.44 20.75
C VAL A 170 3.04 -5.61 20.45
N SER A 171 2.24 -4.57 20.70
CA SER A 171 0.80 -4.57 20.37
C SER A 171 0.58 -4.58 18.87
N ALA A 172 1.29 -3.72 18.13
CA ALA A 172 1.27 -3.68 16.67
C ALA A 172 1.60 -5.06 16.07
N TRP A 173 2.68 -5.69 16.55
CA TRP A 173 3.08 -7.04 16.13
C TRP A 173 1.99 -8.09 16.38
N ARG A 174 1.36 -8.06 17.56
CA ARG A 174 0.27 -8.98 17.89
C ARG A 174 -0.92 -8.82 16.93
N ARG A 175 -1.27 -7.58 16.58
CA ARG A 175 -2.33 -7.27 15.62
C ARG A 175 -1.98 -7.75 14.22
N VAL A 176 -0.77 -7.50 13.73
CA VAL A 176 -0.30 -8.03 12.43
C VAL A 176 -0.37 -9.55 12.41
N ARG A 177 0.15 -10.24 13.44
CA ARG A 177 0.10 -11.71 13.52
C ARG A 177 -1.33 -12.25 13.55
N ARG A 178 -2.26 -11.53 14.16
CA ARG A 178 -3.68 -11.89 14.15
C ARG A 178 -4.27 -11.73 12.75
N LEU A 179 -4.05 -10.58 12.11
CA LEU A 179 -4.52 -10.31 10.75
C LEU A 179 -3.97 -11.33 9.74
N GLU A 180 -2.69 -11.69 9.83
CA GLU A 180 -2.09 -12.74 8.99
C GLU A 180 -2.83 -14.07 9.09
N ARG A 181 -3.17 -14.51 10.31
CA ARG A 181 -3.93 -15.75 10.52
C ARG A 181 -5.36 -15.64 10.01
N GLU A 182 -6.00 -14.49 10.18
CA GLU A 182 -7.37 -14.25 9.67
C GLU A 182 -7.40 -14.28 8.14
N LEU A 183 -6.41 -13.70 7.47
CA LEU A 183 -6.26 -13.74 6.01
C LEU A 183 -5.97 -15.17 5.52
N GLU A 184 -5.04 -15.87 6.16
CA GLU A 184 -4.69 -17.25 5.83
C GLU A 184 -5.93 -18.16 5.94
N ALA A 185 -6.65 -18.10 7.05
CA ALA A 185 -7.88 -18.85 7.25
C ALA A 185 -8.95 -18.51 6.19
N ARG A 186 -9.13 -17.22 5.86
CA ARG A 186 -10.09 -16.80 4.83
C ARG A 186 -9.73 -17.37 3.46
N THR A 187 -8.46 -17.25 3.05
CA THR A 187 -8.01 -17.76 1.74
C THR A 187 -8.11 -19.28 1.61
N GLN A 188 -8.06 -20.03 2.74
CA GLN A 188 -8.27 -21.47 2.74
C GLN A 188 -9.76 -21.84 2.69
N ALA A 189 -10.61 -21.10 3.43
CA ALA A 189 -12.05 -21.37 3.49
C ALA A 189 -12.79 -20.94 2.21
N TYR A 190 -12.29 -19.92 1.52
CA TYR A 190 -12.92 -19.34 0.32
C TYR A 190 -11.91 -19.25 -0.83
N PRO A 191 -11.51 -20.40 -1.42
CA PRO A 191 -10.48 -20.43 -2.46
C PRO A 191 -10.87 -19.65 -3.72
N ASP A 192 -12.17 -19.48 -3.98
CA ASP A 192 -12.70 -18.78 -5.15
C ASP A 192 -12.80 -17.25 -4.95
N GLU A 193 -12.51 -16.72 -3.75
CA GLU A 193 -12.51 -15.28 -3.47
C GLU A 193 -11.19 -14.62 -3.92
N ILE A 194 -10.97 -14.51 -5.23
CA ILE A 194 -9.68 -14.03 -5.79
C ILE A 194 -9.31 -12.60 -5.34
N ASP A 195 -10.29 -11.75 -5.04
CA ASP A 195 -10.03 -10.43 -4.46
C ASP A 195 -9.44 -10.52 -3.04
N THR A 196 -9.81 -11.54 -2.25
CA THR A 196 -9.24 -11.81 -0.93
C THR A 196 -7.77 -12.19 -1.04
N PHE A 197 -7.39 -13.00 -2.03
CA PHE A 197 -5.98 -13.31 -2.32
C PHE A 197 -5.20 -12.05 -2.69
N SER A 198 -5.79 -11.17 -3.52
CA SER A 198 -5.18 -9.88 -3.86
C SER A 198 -4.90 -9.03 -2.62
N MET A 199 -5.88 -8.92 -1.72
CA MET A 199 -5.74 -8.19 -0.46
C MET A 199 -4.70 -8.82 0.47
N ALA A 200 -4.71 -10.15 0.62
CA ALA A 200 -3.75 -10.87 1.44
C ALA A 200 -2.31 -10.69 0.93
N GLY A 201 -2.12 -10.76 -0.39
CA GLY A 201 -0.85 -10.46 -1.05
C GLY A 201 -0.36 -9.05 -0.78
N THR A 202 -1.24 -8.05 -0.89
CA THR A 202 -0.91 -6.65 -0.57
C THR A 202 -0.48 -6.48 0.89
N PHE A 203 -1.24 -7.00 1.85
CA PHE A 203 -0.88 -6.88 3.27
C PHE A 203 0.42 -7.61 3.60
N ALA A 204 0.59 -8.85 3.14
CA ALA A 204 1.81 -9.61 3.36
C ALA A 204 3.04 -8.91 2.75
N SER A 205 2.91 -8.33 1.55
CA SER A 205 3.96 -7.54 0.90
C SER A 205 4.32 -6.29 1.72
N THR A 206 3.32 -5.52 2.15
CA THR A 206 3.53 -4.32 3.00
C THR A 206 4.22 -4.70 4.32
N PHE A 207 3.78 -5.77 4.98
CA PHE A 207 4.40 -6.22 6.23
C PHE A 207 5.81 -6.78 6.02
N ALA A 208 6.09 -7.43 4.88
CA ALA A 208 7.44 -7.87 4.53
C ALA A 208 8.42 -6.68 4.40
N ALA A 209 7.93 -5.55 3.89
CA ALA A 209 8.72 -4.31 3.82
C ALA A 209 8.92 -3.67 5.20
N ALA A 210 7.84 -3.55 5.98
CA ALA A 210 7.83 -2.84 7.26
C ALA A 210 8.64 -3.53 8.36
N LEU A 211 8.47 -4.84 8.46
CA LEU A 211 8.72 -5.55 9.70
C LEU A 211 10.09 -6.25 9.64
N PRO A 212 10.98 -6.05 10.62
CA PRO A 212 12.33 -6.62 10.57
C PRO A 212 12.35 -8.16 10.61
N LEU A 213 11.43 -8.79 11.33
CA LEU A 213 11.37 -10.24 11.49
C LEU A 213 10.48 -10.87 10.43
N GLY A 214 10.86 -12.03 9.89
CA GLY A 214 10.00 -12.82 9.00
C GLY A 214 9.82 -12.25 7.58
N LYS A 215 10.65 -11.29 7.15
CA LYS A 215 10.58 -10.64 5.83
C LYS A 215 10.45 -11.65 4.68
N ARG A 216 11.39 -12.62 4.60
CA ARG A 216 11.42 -13.63 3.53
C ARG A 216 10.17 -14.52 3.53
N LYS A 217 9.71 -14.96 4.71
CA LYS A 217 8.48 -15.75 4.83
C LYS A 217 7.28 -14.99 4.28
N ARG A 218 7.12 -13.72 4.69
CA ARG A 218 6.03 -12.86 4.21
C ARG A 218 6.13 -12.55 2.72
N ALA A 219 7.35 -12.30 2.22
CA ALA A 219 7.57 -12.05 0.80
C ALA A 219 7.16 -13.26 -0.03
N ARG A 220 7.56 -14.47 0.37
CA ARG A 220 7.12 -15.72 -0.25
C ARG A 220 5.61 -15.88 -0.20
N GLN A 221 5.01 -15.75 0.98
CA GLN A 221 3.55 -15.87 1.14
C GLN A 221 2.78 -14.85 0.28
N ALA A 222 3.25 -13.60 0.21
CA ALA A 222 2.67 -12.58 -0.66
C ALA A 222 2.77 -12.97 -2.15
N ALA A 223 3.91 -13.52 -2.57
CA ALA A 223 4.11 -13.98 -3.94
C ALA A 223 3.23 -15.18 -4.31
N GLU A 224 2.95 -16.07 -3.35
CA GLU A 224 2.00 -17.19 -3.48
C GLU A 224 0.57 -16.68 -3.66
N TYR A 225 0.13 -15.69 -2.85
CA TYR A 225 -1.18 -15.07 -3.02
C TYR A 225 -1.34 -14.37 -4.38
N PHE A 226 -0.30 -13.65 -4.82
CA PHE A 226 -0.31 -13.06 -6.15
C PHE A 226 -0.24 -14.10 -7.28
N GLU A 227 0.30 -15.30 -7.07
CA GLU A 227 0.27 -16.38 -8.08
C GLU A 227 -1.17 -16.80 -8.37
N VAL A 228 -1.98 -16.95 -7.32
CA VAL A 228 -3.43 -17.24 -7.45
C VAL A 228 -4.12 -16.10 -8.20
N GLN A 229 -3.92 -14.85 -7.77
CA GLN A 229 -4.48 -13.68 -8.47
C GLN A 229 -4.10 -13.65 -9.95
N GLN A 230 -2.83 -13.88 -10.30
CA GLN A 230 -2.37 -13.77 -11.68
C GLN A 230 -2.90 -14.93 -12.56
N SER A 231 -3.08 -16.11 -11.97
CA SER A 231 -3.65 -17.28 -12.64
C SER A 231 -5.16 -17.15 -12.86
N HIS A 232 -5.87 -16.48 -11.94
CA HIS A 232 -7.31 -16.30 -11.95
C HIS A 232 -7.73 -14.84 -12.20
N TRP A 233 -6.95 -14.10 -13.01
CA TRP A 233 -7.16 -12.67 -13.23
C TRP A 233 -8.57 -12.33 -13.73
N ASP A 234 -9.14 -13.18 -14.58
CA ASP A 234 -10.46 -12.95 -15.19
C ASP A 234 -11.63 -13.21 -14.22
N GLU A 235 -11.35 -13.85 -13.08
CA GLU A 235 -12.29 -14.12 -11.98
C GLU A 235 -12.31 -13.00 -10.92
N LEU A 236 -11.39 -12.02 -11.01
CA LEU A 236 -11.43 -10.82 -10.16
C LEU A 236 -12.72 -10.04 -10.36
N SER A 237 -13.16 -9.34 -9.30
CA SER A 237 -14.35 -8.50 -9.41
C SER A 237 -14.19 -7.44 -10.53
N PRO A 238 -15.28 -7.07 -11.23
CA PRO A 238 -15.21 -6.10 -12.32
C PRO A 238 -14.47 -4.79 -11.98
N PRO A 239 -14.63 -4.20 -10.78
CA PRO A 239 -13.86 -3.02 -10.40
C PRO A 239 -12.34 -3.26 -10.30
N ALA A 240 -11.92 -4.44 -9.83
CA ALA A 240 -10.50 -4.78 -9.65
C ALA A 240 -9.76 -4.96 -11.00
N ARG A 241 -10.48 -5.41 -12.04
CA ARG A 241 -9.92 -5.60 -13.40
C ARG A 241 -10.22 -4.46 -14.38
N ASN A 242 -10.75 -3.33 -13.91
CA ASN A 242 -11.13 -2.21 -14.77
C ASN A 242 -9.91 -1.46 -15.33
N THR A 243 -9.52 -1.79 -16.56
CA THR A 243 -8.41 -1.17 -17.27
C THR A 243 -8.68 0.27 -17.71
N GLY A 244 -9.94 0.71 -17.77
CA GLY A 244 -10.27 2.11 -18.04
C GLY A 244 -10.02 3.05 -16.85
N TRP A 245 -9.86 2.49 -15.64
CA TRP A 245 -9.49 3.26 -14.44
C TRP A 245 -8.06 3.00 -13.98
N ALA A 246 -7.59 1.77 -14.15
CA ALA A 246 -6.28 1.34 -13.66
C ALA A 246 -5.61 0.43 -14.71
N PRO A 247 -5.16 1.02 -15.84
CA PRO A 247 -4.74 0.27 -17.04
C PRO A 247 -3.55 -0.65 -16.79
N ASN A 248 -2.75 -0.42 -15.76
CA ASN A 248 -1.52 -1.17 -15.50
C ASN A 248 -1.61 -2.13 -14.32
N THR A 249 -2.77 -2.27 -13.69
CA THR A 249 -2.92 -3.05 -12.44
C THR A 249 -2.34 -4.46 -12.55
N ARG A 250 -2.69 -5.21 -13.62
CA ARG A 250 -2.19 -6.58 -13.83
C ARG A 250 -0.67 -6.64 -13.90
N VAL A 251 -0.06 -5.75 -14.68
CA VAL A 251 1.40 -5.74 -14.90
C VAL A 251 2.16 -5.26 -13.66
N VAL A 252 1.58 -4.32 -12.88
CA VAL A 252 2.15 -3.90 -11.60
C VAL A 252 2.16 -5.06 -10.61
N PHE A 253 1.04 -5.75 -10.43
CA PHE A 253 0.99 -6.90 -9.51
C PHE A 253 1.86 -8.07 -9.95
N ALA A 254 1.98 -8.34 -11.26
CA ALA A 254 2.92 -9.33 -11.79
C ALA A 254 4.38 -8.96 -11.49
N LEU A 255 4.74 -7.67 -11.59
CA LEU A 255 6.09 -7.19 -11.24
C LEU A 255 6.34 -7.29 -9.73
N THR A 256 5.39 -6.84 -8.91
CA THR A 256 5.45 -6.97 -7.45
C THR A 256 5.67 -8.43 -7.06
N GLN A 257 4.94 -9.35 -7.67
CA GLN A 257 5.12 -10.78 -7.45
C GLN A 257 6.54 -11.26 -7.82
N ALA A 258 7.06 -10.85 -8.98
CA ALA A 258 8.39 -11.24 -9.44
C ALA A 258 9.48 -10.75 -8.47
N GLU A 259 9.38 -9.53 -7.98
CA GLU A 259 10.30 -8.98 -7.00
C GLU A 259 10.18 -9.65 -5.63
N LEU A 260 8.98 -10.03 -5.19
CA LEU A 260 8.77 -10.79 -3.95
C LEU A 260 9.39 -12.20 -4.04
N TRP A 261 9.25 -12.90 -5.17
CA TRP A 261 9.93 -14.17 -5.40
C TRP A 261 11.44 -14.01 -5.37
N LEU A 262 11.95 -12.98 -6.04
CA LEU A 262 13.37 -12.69 -6.10
C LEU A 262 13.96 -12.35 -4.72
N ALA A 263 13.29 -11.49 -3.94
CA ALA A 263 13.66 -11.15 -2.57
C ALA A 263 13.64 -12.37 -1.63
N SER A 264 12.83 -13.38 -1.94
CA SER A 264 12.75 -14.64 -1.20
C SER A 264 13.79 -15.67 -1.62
N GLY A 265 14.54 -15.41 -2.71
CA GLY A 265 15.56 -16.32 -3.25
C GLY A 265 15.03 -17.35 -4.27
N GLU A 266 13.76 -17.26 -4.65
CA GLU A 266 13.07 -18.24 -5.50
C GLU A 266 13.25 -17.87 -6.99
N VAL A 267 14.46 -18.08 -7.52
CA VAL A 267 14.88 -17.59 -8.85
C VAL A 267 14.00 -18.10 -10.00
N THR A 268 13.60 -19.37 -9.97
CA THR A 268 12.79 -19.99 -11.04
C THR A 268 11.38 -19.38 -11.08
N GLN A 269 10.78 -19.17 -9.92
CA GLN A 269 9.47 -18.54 -9.75
C GLN A 269 9.54 -17.07 -10.15
N ALA A 270 10.59 -16.35 -9.73
CA ALA A 270 10.83 -14.97 -10.12
C ALA A 270 10.92 -14.82 -11.65
N ARG A 271 11.68 -15.69 -12.32
CA ARG A 271 11.78 -15.71 -13.79
C ARG A 271 10.41 -15.84 -14.45
N ARG A 272 9.60 -16.82 -14.05
CA ARG A 272 8.24 -17.03 -14.59
C ARG A 272 7.34 -15.81 -14.38
N ALA A 273 7.44 -15.17 -13.21
CA ALA A 273 6.68 -13.95 -12.94
C ALA A 273 7.15 -12.76 -13.79
N TYR A 274 8.46 -12.60 -14.04
CA TYR A 274 8.96 -11.60 -15.00
C TYR A 274 8.50 -11.90 -16.43
N ASP A 275 8.48 -13.16 -16.86
CA ASP A 275 7.96 -13.54 -18.18
C ASP A 275 6.48 -13.14 -18.34
N ARG A 276 5.67 -13.22 -17.27
CA ARG A 276 4.31 -12.67 -17.26
C ARG A 276 4.30 -11.15 -17.45
N VAL A 277 5.15 -10.39 -16.75
CA VAL A 277 5.26 -8.93 -16.94
C VAL A 277 5.54 -8.56 -18.41
N LEU A 278 6.35 -9.37 -19.09
CA LEU A 278 6.71 -9.15 -20.48
C LEU A 278 5.58 -9.53 -21.47
N THR A 279 4.71 -10.47 -21.10
CA THR A 279 3.67 -11.03 -21.99
C THR A 279 2.25 -10.53 -21.73
N VAL A 280 1.97 -9.84 -20.61
CA VAL A 280 0.65 -9.27 -20.32
C VAL A 280 0.16 -8.36 -21.47
N ALA A 281 -0.99 -8.73 -22.04
CA ALA A 281 -1.68 -8.03 -23.12
C ALA A 281 -2.46 -6.78 -22.63
N ALA A 282 -3.11 -6.04 -23.54
CA ALA A 282 -3.88 -4.80 -23.32
C ALA A 282 -3.03 -3.51 -23.20
N PRO A 283 -3.61 -2.30 -23.05
CA PRO A 283 -3.13 -1.09 -23.74
C PRO A 283 -1.67 -0.74 -23.45
N SER A 284 -0.97 -0.31 -24.50
CA SER A 284 0.41 0.15 -24.40
C SER A 284 0.45 1.51 -23.73
N THR A 285 0.81 1.53 -22.45
CA THR A 285 1.08 2.76 -21.68
C THR A 285 2.58 3.01 -21.57
N ARG A 286 2.97 4.26 -21.35
CA ARG A 286 4.37 4.61 -21.06
C ARG A 286 4.89 3.90 -19.80
N ILE A 287 4.05 3.81 -18.77
CA ILE A 287 4.38 3.10 -17.52
C ILE A 287 4.67 1.64 -17.81
N ARG A 288 3.83 0.94 -18.58
CA ARG A 288 4.07 -0.46 -18.90
C ARG A 288 5.38 -0.67 -19.65
N ALA A 289 5.75 0.26 -20.54
CA ALA A 289 7.06 0.23 -21.19
C ALA A 289 8.21 0.37 -20.16
N GLN A 290 8.05 1.20 -19.13
CA GLN A 290 9.00 1.26 -18.00
C GLN A 290 9.04 -0.06 -17.22
N LEU A 291 7.90 -0.59 -16.77
CA LEU A 291 7.82 -1.84 -16.00
C LEU A 291 8.46 -3.00 -16.76
N ARG A 292 8.26 -3.09 -18.07
CA ARG A 292 8.91 -4.10 -18.93
C ARG A 292 10.42 -3.92 -19.02
N ARG A 293 10.94 -2.68 -19.06
CA ARG A 293 12.39 -2.44 -19.01
C ARG A 293 12.98 -2.90 -17.68
N VAL A 294 12.31 -2.62 -16.57
CA VAL A 294 12.71 -3.07 -15.23
C VAL A 294 12.70 -4.60 -15.17
N ALA A 295 11.63 -5.24 -15.65
CA ALA A 295 11.52 -6.69 -15.69
C ALA A 295 12.64 -7.34 -16.51
N ARG A 296 12.95 -6.82 -17.72
CA ARG A 296 14.07 -7.32 -18.54
C ARG A 296 15.40 -7.21 -17.81
N HIS A 297 15.66 -6.05 -17.19
CA HIS A 297 16.87 -5.83 -16.41
C HIS A 297 16.99 -6.81 -15.24
N ARG A 298 15.91 -7.01 -14.48
CA ARG A 298 15.91 -7.96 -13.37
C ARG A 298 16.11 -9.40 -13.87
N GLN A 299 15.48 -9.77 -14.98
CA GLN A 299 15.58 -11.11 -15.55
C GLN A 299 17.00 -11.46 -16.03
N THR A 300 17.75 -10.48 -16.60
CA THR A 300 19.15 -10.69 -16.98
C THR A 300 20.10 -10.76 -15.79
N HIS A 301 19.68 -10.29 -14.61
CA HIS A 301 20.49 -10.22 -13.39
C HIS A 301 19.90 -11.01 -12.21
N LEU A 302 19.07 -12.04 -12.45
CA LEU A 302 18.35 -12.75 -11.38
C LEU A 302 19.25 -13.25 -10.25
N GLN A 303 20.40 -13.86 -10.60
CA GLN A 303 21.32 -14.38 -9.59
C GLN A 303 21.91 -13.27 -8.72
N ARG A 304 22.16 -12.10 -9.30
CA ARG A 304 22.69 -10.94 -8.58
C ARG A 304 21.71 -10.46 -7.51
N TYR A 305 20.42 -10.49 -7.80
CA TYR A 305 19.36 -9.95 -6.93
C TYR A 305 18.71 -10.99 -6.01
N ALA A 306 18.99 -12.27 -6.19
CA ALA A 306 18.35 -13.36 -5.44
C ALA A 306 18.59 -13.23 -3.92
N GLY A 307 17.50 -13.28 -3.15
CA GLY A 307 17.54 -13.24 -1.69
C GLY A 307 17.83 -11.87 -1.07
N LYS A 308 17.96 -10.81 -1.89
CA LYS A 308 18.20 -9.43 -1.43
C LYS A 308 16.93 -8.82 -0.88
N THR A 309 16.88 -8.66 0.43
CA THR A 309 15.74 -8.03 1.13
C THR A 309 15.65 -6.53 0.88
N GLN A 310 16.68 -5.91 0.31
CA GLN A 310 16.67 -4.52 -0.16
C GLN A 310 15.69 -4.29 -1.32
N LEU A 311 15.22 -5.36 -1.96
CA LEU A 311 14.11 -5.31 -2.91
C LEU A 311 12.74 -5.12 -2.22
N LEU A 312 12.69 -5.03 -0.89
CA LEU A 312 11.48 -4.77 -0.13
C LEU A 312 11.48 -3.33 0.42
N PRO A 313 10.42 -2.54 0.22
CA PRO A 313 9.20 -2.88 -0.52
C PRO A 313 9.45 -3.08 -2.03
N PRO A 314 8.72 -4.00 -2.69
CA PRO A 314 8.79 -4.15 -4.14
C PRO A 314 8.50 -2.83 -4.84
N TRP A 315 9.29 -2.49 -5.84
CA TRP A 315 9.00 -1.39 -6.75
C TRP A 315 7.94 -1.82 -7.79
N PRO A 316 6.97 -0.94 -8.12
CA PRO A 316 6.75 0.37 -7.51
C PRO A 316 6.09 0.25 -6.13
N HIS A 317 6.48 1.11 -5.19
CA HIS A 317 5.90 1.20 -3.84
C HIS A 317 5.34 2.60 -3.55
N GLY A 318 4.52 2.72 -2.51
CA GLY A 318 4.03 4.02 -2.07
C GLY A 318 3.19 4.76 -3.09
N THR A 319 3.37 6.08 -3.16
CA THR A 319 2.74 6.92 -4.18
C THR A 319 3.06 6.46 -5.61
N ILE A 320 4.27 5.93 -5.85
CA ILE A 320 4.65 5.42 -7.17
C ILE A 320 3.77 4.25 -7.56
N SER A 321 3.37 3.35 -6.63
CA SER A 321 2.55 2.18 -6.98
C SER A 321 1.15 2.59 -7.45
N CYS A 322 0.52 3.55 -6.77
CA CYS A 322 -0.78 4.06 -7.18
C CYS A 322 -0.70 4.79 -8.52
N VAL A 323 0.31 5.64 -8.74
CA VAL A 323 0.52 6.27 -10.06
C VAL A 323 0.80 5.21 -11.12
N ALA A 324 1.59 4.18 -10.81
CA ALA A 324 1.92 3.11 -11.73
C ALA A 324 0.67 2.35 -12.18
N CYS A 325 -0.27 2.04 -11.26
CA CYS A 325 -1.51 1.37 -11.61
C CYS A 325 -2.43 2.22 -12.49
N HIS A 326 -2.51 3.54 -12.24
CA HIS A 326 -3.57 4.41 -12.75
C HIS A 326 -3.19 5.34 -13.90
N ALA A 327 -1.93 5.74 -14.03
CA ALA A 327 -1.51 6.66 -15.08
C ALA A 327 -1.18 5.93 -16.39
N GLU A 328 -1.30 6.65 -17.51
CA GLU A 328 -0.93 6.13 -18.84
C GLU A 328 0.41 6.71 -19.29
N GLU A 329 0.55 8.04 -19.25
CA GLU A 329 1.67 8.78 -19.85
C GLU A 329 2.67 9.38 -18.84
N THR A 330 2.53 9.10 -17.55
CA THR A 330 3.48 9.58 -16.54
C THR A 330 4.77 8.76 -16.56
N THR A 331 5.90 9.45 -16.45
CA THR A 331 7.21 8.83 -16.22
C THR A 331 7.35 8.59 -14.73
N LEU A 332 7.47 7.33 -14.30
CA LEU A 332 7.79 7.00 -12.92
C LEU A 332 9.27 7.25 -12.65
N PRO A 333 9.62 7.68 -11.44
CA PRO A 333 11.02 7.74 -11.02
C PRO A 333 11.60 6.33 -10.90
N THR A 334 12.71 6.11 -11.61
CA THR A 334 13.40 4.81 -11.72
C THR A 334 14.79 4.80 -11.11
N ASP A 335 15.24 5.93 -10.57
CA ASP A 335 16.64 6.14 -10.18
C ASP A 335 17.06 5.23 -9.02
N THR A 336 16.10 4.82 -8.18
CA THR A 336 16.33 3.88 -7.06
C THR A 336 16.28 2.41 -7.47
N LEU A 337 16.05 2.08 -8.76
CA LEU A 337 15.83 0.70 -9.19
C LEU A 337 17.12 -0.10 -9.36
N TYR A 338 18.20 0.60 -9.67
CA TYR A 338 19.51 0.02 -9.93
C TYR A 338 20.35 0.13 -8.65
N VAL A 339 19.88 -0.51 -7.58
CA VAL A 339 20.47 -0.58 -6.21
C VAL A 339 21.92 -1.11 -6.20
N GLU A 340 22.53 -1.30 -7.36
CA GLU A 340 23.73 -2.06 -7.56
C GLU A 340 24.62 -1.56 -8.73
N ALA A 341 24.19 -0.56 -9.51
CA ALA A 341 25.12 0.10 -10.42
C ALA A 341 26.13 1.01 -9.67
N GLU A 342 25.86 1.34 -8.40
CA GLU A 342 26.62 2.29 -7.59
C GLU A 342 27.15 1.71 -6.26
N LEU A 343 26.99 0.40 -6.03
CA LEU A 343 27.44 -0.26 -4.78
C LEU A 343 28.46 -1.39 -5.00
N ASP A 344 29.17 -1.36 -6.12
CA ASP A 344 30.51 -1.97 -6.24
C ASP A 344 31.50 -0.81 -6.49
N PRO A 345 32.51 -0.60 -5.62
CA PRO A 345 33.56 0.41 -5.81
C PRO A 345 34.48 0.11 -6.99
#